data_AF-A0AAN6UEI2-F1
#
_entry.id   AF-A0AAN6UEI2-F1
#
_cell.length_a   1.000
_cell.length_b   1.000
_cell.length_c   1.000
_cell.angle_alpha   90.00
_cell.angle_beta   90.00
_cell.angle_gamma   90.00
#
_symmetry.space_group_name_H-M   'P 1'
#
loop_
_entity.id
_entity.type
_entity.pdbx_description
1 polymer ?
#
loop_
_entity_poly.entity_id
_entity_poly.type
_entity_poly.pdbx_seq_one_letter_code
_entity_poly.pdbx_strand_id
1 'polypeptide(L)'
;MESLLSLAFDNLSSFDGGKIKKGLKQVEGLLAQICLSRPSSPRKQGAQPARDREQPSGKPLADLSGDPAFREFFKLQEGFEWNIAQRLLTTLDWLVVRGGDGHYDLLIVNALDLIQGVLLLHPPSKTLFSRSIHMNLLLDLLEPINCPAIQSATIITLVVALVGKPQNARVFEQLDGLLTITSLFKSRETGREVKFRLTEFLYFYLTPETASPAPPPRADGGRPMHHQRSPSKVARVLGGAGGPGGKADGRETASSNGSNNNNNNNNNNSSSRPGSEGPGGGSANTLSVAEKKQFVDRYLPGVVDELLKDLDTYKPFGGVLG
;
A
#
# COMPACT_ATOMS: atom_id res chain seq x y z
N MET A 1 -6.42 9.81 18.80
CA MET A 1 -6.32 10.16 17.36
C MET A 1 -7.55 9.75 16.57
N GLU A 2 -8.14 8.58 16.84
CA GLU A 2 -9.33 8.01 16.17
C GLU A 2 -10.47 8.99 15.86
N SER A 3 -10.88 9.85 16.79
CA SER A 3 -11.99 10.80 16.57
C SER A 3 -11.72 11.84 15.46
N LEU A 4 -10.45 12.23 15.25
CA LEU A 4 -10.05 13.09 14.15
C LEU A 4 -10.10 12.36 12.81
N LEU A 5 -9.69 11.08 12.81
CA LEU A 5 -9.79 10.22 11.63
C LEU A 5 -11.25 9.94 11.26
N SER A 6 -12.12 9.69 12.24
CA SER A 6 -13.55 9.48 12.01
C SER A 6 -14.16 10.68 11.28
N LEU A 7 -13.97 11.88 11.83
CA LEU A 7 -14.49 13.11 11.23
C LEU A 7 -13.89 13.39 9.83
N ALA A 8 -12.61 13.06 9.62
CA ALA A 8 -11.99 13.16 8.31
C ALA A 8 -12.60 12.15 7.32
N PHE A 9 -12.83 10.91 7.74
CA PHE A 9 -13.33 9.82 6.91
C PHE A 9 -14.81 10.01 6.56
N ASP A 10 -15.62 10.53 7.47
CA ASP A 10 -17.00 10.95 7.23
C ASP A 10 -17.06 12.02 6.13
N ASN A 11 -16.15 12.99 6.18
CA ASN A 11 -16.03 14.03 5.15
C ASN A 11 -15.52 13.47 3.80
N LEU A 12 -14.54 12.57 3.80
CA LEU A 12 -14.03 11.90 2.59
C LEU A 12 -15.05 10.96 1.93
N SER A 13 -15.92 10.32 2.71
CA SER A 13 -16.93 9.36 2.23
C SER A 13 -18.28 10.02 1.89
N SER A 14 -18.37 11.35 1.99
CA SER A 14 -19.61 12.10 1.81
C SER A 14 -19.96 12.41 0.35
N PHE A 15 -19.05 12.14 -0.58
CA PHE A 15 -19.25 12.32 -2.04
C PHE A 15 -19.69 13.74 -2.46
N ASP A 16 -19.31 14.74 -1.66
CA ASP A 16 -19.45 16.18 -1.94
C ASP A 16 -18.05 16.81 -2.01
N GLY A 17 -17.77 17.59 -3.07
CA GLY A 17 -16.43 18.17 -3.28
C GLY A 17 -15.99 19.11 -2.15
N GLY A 18 -16.92 19.85 -1.54
CA GLY A 18 -16.64 20.75 -0.42
C GLY A 18 -16.24 19.99 0.86
N LYS A 19 -16.98 18.94 1.20
CA LYS A 19 -16.66 18.03 2.30
C LYS A 19 -15.41 17.20 2.04
N ILE A 20 -15.20 16.66 0.83
CA ILE A 20 -13.95 15.94 0.49
C ILE A 20 -12.74 16.87 0.70
N LYS A 21 -12.80 18.11 0.20
CA LYS A 21 -11.76 19.13 0.43
C LYS A 21 -11.50 19.38 1.92
N LYS A 22 -12.55 19.36 2.76
CA LYS A 22 -12.43 19.46 4.22
C LYS A 22 -11.78 18.22 4.84
N GLY A 23 -12.16 17.02 4.40
CA GLY A 23 -11.58 15.75 4.84
C GLY A 23 -10.09 15.63 4.51
N LEU A 24 -9.70 15.99 3.28
CA LEU A 24 -8.29 16.04 2.85
C LEU A 24 -7.48 16.99 3.75
N LYS A 25 -7.98 18.21 4.03
CA LYS A 25 -7.33 19.15 4.96
C LYS A 25 -7.24 18.65 6.40
N GLN A 26 -8.19 17.83 6.85
CA GLN A 26 -8.13 17.24 8.19
C GLN A 26 -7.06 16.14 8.27
N VAL A 27 -6.90 15.34 7.21
CA VAL A 27 -5.79 14.39 7.08
C VAL A 27 -4.46 15.15 7.01
N GLU A 28 -4.34 16.15 6.14
CA GLU A 28 -3.15 17.01 6.00
C GLU A 28 -2.70 17.60 7.35
N GLY A 29 -3.63 18.22 8.09
CA GLY A 29 -3.36 18.78 9.41
C GLY A 29 -2.90 17.75 10.44
N LEU A 30 -3.44 16.53 10.40
CA LEU A 30 -3.00 15.44 11.27
C LEU A 30 -1.56 14.98 10.93
N LEU A 31 -1.25 14.79 9.65
CA LEU A 31 0.10 14.40 9.22
C LEU A 31 1.13 15.50 9.52
N ALA A 32 0.77 16.76 9.28
CA ALA A 32 1.61 17.91 9.62
C ALA A 32 1.87 17.98 11.15
N GLN A 33 0.85 17.73 11.97
CA GLN A 33 1.03 17.65 13.43
C GLN A 33 2.01 16.54 13.81
N ILE A 34 1.90 15.35 13.23
CA ILE A 34 2.81 14.22 13.50
C ILE A 34 4.26 14.55 13.13
N CYS A 35 4.49 15.18 11.98
CA CYS A 35 5.83 15.53 11.51
C CYS A 35 6.49 16.71 12.26
N LEU A 36 5.69 17.65 12.78
CA LEU A 36 6.18 18.93 13.33
C LEU A 36 6.09 19.06 14.86
N SER A 37 5.37 18.18 15.56
CA SER A 37 5.17 18.30 17.02
C SER A 37 6.45 18.05 17.82
N ARG A 38 7.20 19.10 18.20
CA ARG A 38 8.31 18.98 19.17
C ARG A 38 7.80 18.31 20.47
N PRO A 39 8.51 17.32 21.05
CA PRO A 39 8.13 16.76 22.34
C PRO A 39 8.13 17.87 23.39
N SER A 40 7.07 17.95 24.19
CA SER A 40 6.89 18.98 25.21
C SER A 40 7.85 18.78 26.38
N SER A 41 9.08 19.28 26.24
CA SER A 41 9.98 19.45 27.38
C SER A 41 9.32 20.41 28.38
N PRO A 42 9.18 20.04 29.68
CA PRO A 42 8.50 20.87 30.67
C PRO A 42 9.37 22.08 31.04
N ARG A 43 9.30 23.13 30.22
CA ARG A 43 10.08 24.35 30.41
C ARG A 43 9.51 25.13 31.61
N LYS A 44 10.29 25.19 32.70
CA LYS A 44 10.01 26.05 33.86
C LYS A 44 9.66 27.45 33.40
N GLN A 45 8.66 28.06 34.04
CA GLN A 45 8.25 29.43 33.80
C GLN A 45 9.43 30.38 34.04
N GLY A 46 9.87 31.07 32.98
CA GLY A 46 10.87 32.11 33.00
C GLY A 46 10.56 33.08 31.87
N ALA A 47 10.08 34.27 32.23
CA ALA A 47 9.53 35.22 31.26
C ALA A 47 10.65 36.00 30.53
N GLN A 48 10.72 35.85 29.21
CA GLN A 48 11.38 36.81 28.32
C GLN A 48 10.60 36.91 26.99
N PRO A 49 10.25 38.13 26.54
CA PRO A 49 9.70 38.35 25.20
C PRO A 49 10.83 38.70 24.23
N ALA A 50 11.26 37.73 23.42
CA ALA A 50 12.18 37.97 22.31
C ALA A 50 11.52 37.53 21.00
N ARG A 51 11.59 38.40 19.99
CA ARG A 51 11.06 38.13 18.65
C ARG A 51 12.04 37.23 17.92
N ASP A 52 11.61 36.02 17.59
CA ASP A 52 11.96 35.38 16.33
C ASP A 52 10.86 34.39 15.94
N ARG A 53 10.40 34.46 14.68
CA ARG A 53 9.55 33.42 14.10
C ARG A 53 10.46 32.27 13.68
N GLU A 54 10.91 31.47 14.64
CA GLU A 54 11.42 30.12 14.32
C GLU A 54 10.35 29.40 13.52
N GLN A 55 10.59 29.20 12.21
CA GLN A 55 9.84 28.21 11.45
C GLN A 55 10.00 26.86 12.17
N PRO A 56 8.94 26.05 12.31
CA PRO A 56 9.03 24.78 12.99
C PRO A 56 9.99 23.86 12.21
N SER A 57 11.23 23.77 12.68
CA SER A 57 12.25 22.86 12.18
C SER A 57 11.70 21.43 12.32
N GLY A 58 11.30 20.83 11.20
CA GLY A 58 10.70 19.49 11.18
C GLY A 58 11.65 18.45 11.78
N LYS A 59 11.09 17.40 12.38
CA LYS A 59 11.89 16.27 12.86
C LYS A 59 12.45 15.48 11.66
N PRO A 60 13.70 14.99 11.71
CA PRO A 60 14.14 13.99 10.75
C PRO A 60 13.30 12.70 10.95
N LEU A 61 13.04 11.97 9.86
CA LEU A 61 12.12 10.83 9.86
C LEU A 61 12.48 9.75 10.91
N ALA A 62 13.78 9.56 11.19
CA ALA A 62 14.28 8.62 12.18
C ALA A 62 13.76 8.92 13.61
N ASP A 63 13.67 10.20 13.98
CA ASP A 63 13.29 10.64 15.33
C ASP A 63 11.79 10.49 15.60
N LEU A 64 10.97 10.34 14.56
CA LEU A 64 9.52 10.08 14.71
C LEU A 64 9.25 8.75 15.42
N SER A 65 10.12 7.76 15.28
CA SER A 65 9.99 6.44 15.93
C SER A 65 9.93 6.51 17.46
N GLY A 66 10.45 7.58 18.07
CA GLY A 66 10.37 7.85 19.51
C GLY A 66 9.08 8.55 19.96
N ASP A 67 8.31 9.14 19.05
CA ASP A 67 7.14 9.96 19.37
C ASP A 67 5.90 9.11 19.71
N PRO A 68 5.28 9.27 20.89
CA PRO A 68 4.04 8.58 21.24
C PRO A 68 2.90 8.80 20.24
N ALA A 69 2.76 10.00 19.67
CA ALA A 69 1.72 10.32 18.69
C ALA A 69 1.97 9.62 17.35
N PHE A 70 3.23 9.52 16.91
CA PHE A 70 3.59 8.72 15.73
C PHE A 70 3.35 7.22 15.96
N ARG A 71 3.61 6.70 17.17
CA ARG A 71 3.31 5.30 17.51
C ARG A 71 1.81 5.00 17.53
N GLU A 72 0.98 5.91 18.07
CA GLU A 72 -0.48 5.80 18.00
C GLU A 72 -0.95 5.82 16.53
N PHE A 73 -0.46 6.78 15.74
CA PHE A 73 -0.72 6.85 14.29
C PHE A 73 -0.38 5.55 13.58
N PHE A 74 0.86 5.06 13.72
CA PHE A 74 1.35 3.86 13.06
C PHE A 74 0.49 2.64 13.43
N LYS A 75 0.16 2.47 14.72
CA LYS A 75 -0.74 1.40 15.18
C LYS A 75 -2.13 1.49 14.54
N LEU A 76 -2.67 2.70 14.35
CA LEU A 76 -3.95 2.88 13.69
C LEU A 76 -3.86 2.57 12.18
N GLN A 77 -2.74 2.87 11.52
CA GLN A 77 -2.55 2.59 10.09
C GLN A 77 -2.42 1.09 9.77
N GLU A 78 -2.00 0.25 10.72
CA GLU A 78 -2.06 -1.22 10.60
C GLU A 78 -3.51 -1.76 10.58
N GLY A 79 -4.49 -1.00 11.11
CA GLY A 79 -5.90 -1.38 11.12
C GLY A 79 -6.64 -0.96 9.85
N PHE A 80 -7.43 -1.86 9.27
CA PHE A 80 -8.22 -1.58 8.06
C PHE A 80 -9.24 -0.44 8.23
N GLU A 81 -9.74 -0.24 9.45
CA GLU A 81 -10.73 0.80 9.79
C GLU A 81 -10.15 2.22 9.68
N TRP A 82 -8.88 2.37 10.07
CA TRP A 82 -8.20 3.65 10.27
C TRP A 82 -7.06 3.92 9.27
N ASN A 83 -6.80 3.00 8.33
CA ASN A 83 -5.80 3.17 7.29
C ASN A 83 -6.19 4.30 6.31
N ILE A 84 -5.45 5.41 6.38
CA ILE A 84 -5.68 6.62 5.60
C ILE A 84 -5.37 6.36 4.12
N ALA A 85 -4.31 5.62 3.79
CA ALA A 85 -3.96 5.35 2.39
C ALA A 85 -5.07 4.59 1.66
N GLN A 86 -5.67 3.58 2.30
CA GLN A 86 -6.83 2.86 1.78
C GLN A 86 -8.05 3.78 1.61
N ARG A 87 -8.33 4.66 2.59
CA ARG A 87 -9.43 5.62 2.51
C ARG A 87 -9.22 6.62 1.36
N LEU A 88 -8.01 7.17 1.22
CA LEU A 88 -7.64 8.10 0.15
C LEU A 88 -7.73 7.44 -1.22
N LEU A 89 -7.32 6.18 -1.38
CA LEU A 89 -7.50 5.43 -2.63
C LEU A 89 -8.99 5.28 -3.00
N THR A 90 -9.87 5.02 -2.03
CA THR A 90 -11.33 4.98 -2.27
C THR A 90 -11.89 6.36 -2.66
N THR A 91 -11.38 7.44 -2.07
CA THR A 91 -11.75 8.80 -2.47
C THR A 91 -11.21 9.15 -3.86
N LEU A 92 -9.99 8.74 -4.18
CA LEU A 92 -9.33 8.99 -5.46
C LEU A 92 -10.07 8.31 -6.63
N ASP A 93 -10.44 7.04 -6.47
CA ASP A 93 -11.28 6.28 -7.40
C ASP A 93 -12.57 7.04 -7.75
N TRP A 94 -13.30 7.51 -6.73
CA TRP A 94 -14.50 8.32 -6.92
C TRP A 94 -14.24 9.67 -7.61
N LEU A 95 -13.13 10.34 -7.28
CA LEU A 95 -12.76 11.62 -7.89
C LEU A 95 -12.44 11.46 -9.39
N VAL A 96 -11.78 10.36 -9.77
CA VAL A 96 -11.46 10.03 -11.17
C VAL A 96 -12.73 9.73 -11.96
N VAL A 97 -13.58 8.83 -11.47
CA VAL A 97 -14.84 8.43 -12.14
C VAL A 97 -15.78 9.63 -12.38
N ARG A 98 -15.68 10.69 -11.57
CA ARG A 98 -16.48 11.91 -11.71
C ARG A 98 -15.70 13.14 -12.21
N GLY A 99 -14.43 12.96 -12.58
CA GLY A 99 -13.46 14.03 -12.85
C GLY A 99 -13.53 14.66 -14.23
N GLY A 100 -14.39 14.19 -15.13
CA GLY A 100 -14.33 14.45 -16.58
C GLY A 100 -14.24 15.92 -17.03
N ASP A 101 -14.79 16.87 -16.26
CA ASP A 101 -14.75 18.31 -16.57
C ASP A 101 -13.61 19.08 -15.85
N GLY A 102 -12.63 18.37 -15.26
CA GLY A 102 -11.50 18.94 -14.51
C GLY A 102 -11.86 19.56 -13.15
N HIS A 103 -13.14 19.51 -12.74
CA HIS A 103 -13.64 20.15 -11.52
C HIS A 103 -12.98 19.62 -10.22
N TYR A 104 -12.43 18.40 -10.28
CA TYR A 104 -11.83 17.70 -9.14
C TYR A 104 -10.29 17.63 -9.19
N ASP A 105 -9.63 18.22 -10.20
CA ASP A 105 -8.17 18.11 -10.40
C ASP A 105 -7.36 18.46 -9.16
N LEU A 106 -7.70 19.58 -8.50
CA LEU A 106 -7.04 20.01 -7.27
C LEU A 106 -7.27 19.02 -6.12
N LEU A 107 -8.40 18.33 -6.07
CA LEU A 107 -8.66 17.30 -5.04
C LEU A 107 -7.91 16.00 -5.37
N ILE A 108 -7.77 15.65 -6.64
CA ILE A 108 -6.97 14.52 -7.12
C ILE A 108 -5.50 14.71 -6.75
N VAL A 109 -4.92 15.87 -7.08
CA VAL A 109 -3.52 16.21 -6.71
C VAL A 109 -3.32 16.18 -5.19
N ASN A 110 -4.20 16.83 -4.41
CA ASN A 110 -4.12 16.80 -2.95
C ASN A 110 -4.25 15.37 -2.38
N ALA A 111 -5.08 14.51 -2.97
CA ALA A 111 -5.22 13.12 -2.54
C ALA A 111 -3.94 12.31 -2.85
N LEU A 112 -3.32 12.51 -4.02
CA LEU A 112 -2.05 11.90 -4.40
C LEU A 112 -0.91 12.32 -3.47
N ASP A 113 -0.80 13.61 -3.13
CA ASP A 113 0.22 14.13 -2.21
C ASP A 113 0.05 13.58 -0.79
N LEU A 114 -1.20 13.45 -0.32
CA LEU A 114 -1.48 12.81 0.97
C LEU A 114 -1.21 11.30 0.94
N ILE A 115 -1.47 10.61 -0.18
CA ILE A 115 -1.07 9.20 -0.36
C ILE A 115 0.46 9.09 -0.26
N GLN A 116 1.22 9.92 -0.98
CA GLN A 116 2.70 9.95 -0.88
C GLN A 116 3.15 10.11 0.58
N GLY A 117 2.63 11.12 1.30
CA GLY A 117 2.96 11.36 2.70
C GLY A 117 2.66 10.17 3.62
N VAL A 118 1.48 9.55 3.49
CA VAL A 118 1.09 8.39 4.30
C VAL A 118 1.95 7.17 3.97
N LEU A 119 2.33 6.94 2.70
CA LEU A 119 3.18 5.82 2.31
C LEU A 119 4.64 5.96 2.78
N LEU A 120 5.10 7.18 3.03
CA LEU A 120 6.40 7.46 3.63
C LEU A 120 6.36 7.31 5.17
N LEU A 121 5.29 7.76 5.83
CA LEU A 121 5.11 7.63 7.27
C LEU A 121 4.72 6.20 7.71
N HIS A 122 4.03 5.46 6.85
CA HIS A 122 3.61 4.07 7.07
C HIS A 122 3.97 3.18 5.87
N PRO A 123 5.25 2.76 5.74
CA PRO A 123 5.70 1.87 4.66
C PRO A 123 4.92 0.55 4.47
N PRO A 124 4.26 -0.05 5.49
CA PRO A 124 3.38 -1.21 5.27
C PRO A 124 2.19 -0.91 4.34
N SER A 125 1.66 0.32 4.33
CA SER A 125 0.57 0.73 3.42
C SER A 125 0.93 0.62 1.94
N LYS A 126 2.22 0.58 1.58
CA LYS A 126 2.64 0.35 0.19
C LYS A 126 2.16 -1.01 -0.36
N THR A 127 1.86 -1.98 0.51
CA THR A 127 1.30 -3.29 0.08
C THR A 127 -0.06 -3.17 -0.60
N LEU A 128 -0.80 -2.07 -0.41
CA LEU A 128 -2.05 -1.80 -1.12
C LEU A 128 -1.85 -1.84 -2.66
N PHE A 129 -0.69 -1.44 -3.16
CA PHE A 129 -0.36 -1.41 -4.59
C PHE A 129 0.11 -2.76 -5.17
N SER A 130 0.17 -3.82 -4.36
CA SER A 130 0.30 -5.18 -4.89
C SER A 130 -1.01 -5.72 -5.47
N ARG A 131 -2.10 -4.95 -5.38
CA ARG A 131 -3.41 -5.26 -5.97
C ARG A 131 -3.58 -4.48 -7.27
N SER A 132 -3.85 -5.18 -8.37
CA SER A 132 -3.95 -4.58 -9.70
C SER A 132 -4.96 -3.43 -9.77
N ILE A 133 -6.07 -3.48 -9.03
CA ILE A 133 -7.07 -2.40 -8.97
C ILE A 133 -6.49 -1.06 -8.51
N HIS A 134 -5.61 -1.04 -7.48
CA HIS A 134 -5.00 0.20 -7.00
C HIS A 134 -3.84 0.67 -7.87
N MET A 135 -3.18 -0.26 -8.58
CA MET A 135 -2.13 0.08 -9.54
C MET A 135 -2.72 0.67 -10.82
N ASN A 136 -3.79 0.06 -11.37
CA ASN A 136 -4.53 0.60 -12.51
C ASN A 136 -5.04 2.01 -12.22
N LEU A 137 -5.62 2.27 -11.05
CA LEU A 137 -6.04 3.63 -10.67
C LEU A 137 -4.90 4.68 -10.80
N LEU A 138 -3.64 4.31 -10.56
CA LEU A 138 -2.50 5.20 -10.83
C LEU A 138 -2.12 5.24 -12.32
N LEU A 139 -2.27 4.15 -13.08
CA LEU A 139 -1.99 4.13 -14.52
C LEU A 139 -3.03 4.93 -15.32
N ASP A 140 -4.32 4.84 -14.96
CA ASP A 140 -5.43 5.58 -15.56
C ASP A 140 -5.24 7.11 -15.37
N LEU A 141 -4.68 7.52 -14.22
CA LEU A 141 -4.29 8.91 -13.93
C LEU A 141 -3.09 9.42 -14.76
N LEU A 142 -2.38 8.54 -15.49
CA LEU A 142 -1.33 8.94 -16.45
C LEU A 142 -1.88 9.18 -17.86
N GLU A 143 -3.17 8.92 -18.13
CA GLU A 143 -3.72 9.11 -19.47
C GLU A 143 -3.55 10.57 -19.97
N PRO A 144 -3.35 10.79 -21.28
CA PRO A 144 -3.15 12.13 -21.86
C PRO A 144 -4.31 13.11 -21.67
N ILE A 145 -5.50 12.64 -21.26
CA ILE A 145 -6.65 13.49 -20.94
C ILE A 145 -6.47 14.23 -19.61
N ASN A 146 -5.69 13.68 -18.67
CA ASN A 146 -5.45 14.29 -17.36
C ASN A 146 -4.46 15.45 -17.47
N CYS A 147 -4.66 16.49 -16.64
CA CYS A 147 -3.79 17.66 -16.69
C CYS A 147 -2.35 17.36 -16.22
N PRO A 148 -1.33 18.14 -16.65
CA PRO A 148 0.07 17.89 -16.31
C PRO A 148 0.39 17.80 -14.82
N ALA A 149 -0.38 18.48 -13.97
CA ALA A 149 -0.23 18.44 -12.51
C ALA A 149 -0.64 17.07 -11.93
N ILE A 150 -1.76 16.50 -12.41
CA ILE A 150 -2.19 15.14 -12.05
C ILE A 150 -1.14 14.13 -12.49
N GLN A 151 -0.74 14.16 -13.77
CA GLN A 151 0.27 13.23 -14.29
C GLN A 151 1.58 13.30 -13.48
N SER A 152 2.05 14.51 -13.15
CA SER A 152 3.26 14.70 -12.34
C SER A 152 3.12 14.15 -10.92
N ALA A 153 2.02 14.44 -10.22
CA ALA A 153 1.76 13.92 -8.87
C ALA A 153 1.62 12.39 -8.87
N THR A 154 1.00 11.82 -9.91
CA THR A 154 0.84 10.38 -10.10
C THR A 154 2.19 9.68 -10.34
N ILE A 155 3.08 10.25 -11.14
CA ILE A 155 4.44 9.71 -11.34
C ILE A 155 5.21 9.67 -10.02
N ILE A 156 5.16 10.74 -9.21
CA ILE A 156 5.80 10.76 -7.88
C ILE A 156 5.15 9.73 -6.95
N THR A 157 3.82 9.60 -6.97
CA THR A 157 3.08 8.60 -6.20
C THR A 157 3.49 7.17 -6.58
N LEU A 158 3.71 6.88 -7.87
CA LEU A 158 4.27 5.63 -8.34
C LEU A 158 5.68 5.39 -7.76
N VAL A 159 6.61 6.36 -7.84
CA VAL A 159 7.95 6.22 -7.22
C VAL A 159 7.83 5.86 -5.74
N VAL A 160 6.99 6.56 -4.98
CA VAL A 160 6.78 6.29 -3.54
C VAL A 160 6.15 4.91 -3.30
N ALA A 161 5.20 4.47 -4.14
CA ALA A 161 4.58 3.16 -4.02
C ALA A 161 5.52 2.01 -4.39
N LEU A 162 6.43 2.20 -5.34
CA LEU A 162 7.36 1.19 -5.85
C LEU A 162 8.66 1.09 -5.03
N VAL A 163 9.18 2.19 -4.48
CA VAL A 163 10.49 2.20 -3.79
C VAL A 163 10.50 1.30 -2.55
N GLY A 164 11.44 0.35 -2.54
CA GLY A 164 11.56 -0.69 -1.51
C GLY A 164 10.51 -1.81 -1.59
N LYS A 165 9.72 -1.88 -2.68
CA LYS A 165 8.64 -2.87 -2.86
C LYS A 165 8.68 -3.52 -4.25
N PRO A 166 9.62 -4.47 -4.49
CA PRO A 166 9.75 -5.15 -5.79
C PRO A 166 8.44 -5.81 -6.27
N GLN A 167 7.62 -6.35 -5.35
CA GLN A 167 6.29 -6.88 -5.67
C GLN A 167 5.38 -5.88 -6.38
N ASN A 168 5.41 -4.60 -5.96
CA ASN A 168 4.61 -3.57 -6.61
C ASN A 168 5.16 -3.25 -8.00
N ALA A 169 6.48 -3.31 -8.19
CA ALA A 169 7.10 -3.12 -9.49
C ALA A 169 6.72 -4.26 -10.47
N ARG A 170 6.66 -5.52 -10.00
CA ARG A 170 6.14 -6.63 -10.82
C ARG A 170 4.69 -6.39 -11.25
N VAL A 171 3.83 -5.92 -10.36
CA VAL A 171 2.40 -5.63 -10.66
C VAL A 171 2.27 -4.47 -11.65
N PHE A 172 3.05 -3.40 -11.47
CA PHE A 172 3.15 -2.29 -12.41
C PHE A 172 3.58 -2.74 -13.82
N GLU A 173 4.59 -3.61 -13.92
CA GLU A 173 5.07 -4.17 -15.19
C GLU A 173 4.05 -5.12 -15.85
N GLN A 174 3.34 -5.93 -15.06
CA GLN A 174 2.28 -6.83 -15.54
C GLN A 174 1.05 -6.09 -16.09
N LEU A 175 0.89 -4.82 -15.75
CA LEU A 175 -0.20 -3.95 -16.18
C LEU A 175 0.28 -2.95 -17.25
N ASP A 176 1.33 -3.32 -17.99
CA ASP A 176 1.94 -2.51 -19.06
C ASP A 176 2.37 -1.09 -18.62
N GLY A 177 2.61 -0.87 -17.32
CA GLY A 177 2.95 0.45 -16.78
C GLY A 177 4.19 1.09 -17.39
N LEU A 178 5.17 0.27 -17.82
CA LEU A 178 6.33 0.74 -18.58
C LEU A 178 5.95 1.21 -19.99
N LEU A 179 5.00 0.54 -20.67
CA LEU A 179 4.49 1.01 -21.95
C LEU A 179 3.77 2.36 -21.77
N THR A 180 2.99 2.53 -20.70
CA THR A 180 2.32 3.80 -20.36
C THR A 180 3.34 4.93 -20.13
N ILE A 181 4.30 4.75 -19.22
CA ILE A 181 5.36 5.73 -18.93
C ILE A 181 6.17 6.09 -20.18
N THR A 182 6.59 5.10 -20.96
CA THR A 182 7.44 5.36 -22.14
C THR A 182 6.66 5.94 -23.32
N SER A 183 5.37 5.62 -23.46
CA SER A 183 4.50 6.23 -24.47
C SER A 183 4.21 7.70 -24.16
N LEU A 184 3.94 8.03 -22.90
CA LEU A 184 3.81 9.41 -22.43
C LEU A 184 5.15 10.17 -22.61
N PHE A 185 6.30 9.54 -22.36
CA PHE A 185 7.61 10.17 -22.59
C PHE A 185 7.87 10.49 -24.08
N LYS A 186 7.48 9.57 -24.99
CA LYS A 186 7.61 9.71 -26.44
C LYS A 186 6.67 10.74 -27.06
N SER A 187 5.46 10.92 -26.49
CA SER A 187 4.46 11.89 -26.94
C SER A 187 5.07 13.29 -27.10
N ARG A 188 4.74 14.00 -28.18
CA ARG A 188 5.20 15.39 -28.41
C ARG A 188 4.35 16.42 -27.67
N GLU A 189 3.14 16.01 -27.33
CA GLU A 189 2.09 16.74 -26.63
C GLU A 189 2.39 16.82 -25.12
N THR A 190 3.16 15.87 -24.60
CA THR A 190 3.54 15.80 -23.18
C THR A 190 4.47 16.96 -22.78
N GLY A 191 4.03 17.77 -21.82
CA GLY A 191 4.72 18.96 -21.35
C GLY A 191 6.08 18.68 -20.69
N ARG A 192 6.96 19.70 -20.71
CA ARG A 192 8.33 19.61 -20.18
C ARG A 192 8.40 19.16 -18.72
N GLU A 193 7.48 19.61 -17.88
CA GLU A 193 7.40 19.23 -16.46
C GLU A 193 7.15 17.73 -16.29
N VAL A 194 6.14 17.19 -16.98
CA VAL A 194 5.82 15.75 -16.97
C VAL A 194 6.99 14.95 -17.52
N LYS A 195 7.64 15.38 -18.60
CA LYS A 195 8.85 14.72 -19.14
C LYS A 195 10.01 14.70 -18.14
N PHE A 196 10.19 15.74 -17.34
CA PHE A 196 11.18 15.75 -16.26
C PHE A 196 10.84 14.68 -15.21
N ARG A 197 9.58 14.60 -14.75
CA ARG A 197 9.12 13.55 -13.82
C ARG A 197 9.24 12.14 -14.38
N LEU A 198 8.94 11.94 -15.66
CA LEU A 198 9.13 10.66 -16.35
C LEU A 198 10.61 10.26 -16.41
N THR A 199 11.52 11.22 -16.59
CA THR A 199 12.97 10.98 -16.56
C THR A 199 13.43 10.59 -15.15
N GLU A 200 12.98 11.29 -14.11
CA GLU A 200 13.23 10.91 -12.71
C GLU A 200 12.71 9.49 -12.40
N PHE A 201 11.52 9.15 -12.89
CA PHE A 201 10.95 7.80 -12.75
C PHE A 201 11.81 6.74 -13.45
N LEU A 202 12.31 7.00 -14.67
CA LEU A 202 13.17 6.07 -15.40
C LEU A 202 14.51 5.86 -14.69
N TYR A 203 15.14 6.92 -14.16
CA TYR A 203 16.34 6.80 -13.32
C TYR A 203 16.08 5.97 -12.05
N PHE A 204 14.96 6.24 -11.36
CA PHE A 204 14.52 5.43 -10.22
C PHE A 204 14.31 3.96 -10.61
N TYR A 205 13.58 3.69 -11.69
CA TYR A 205 13.26 2.33 -12.12
C TYR A 205 14.53 1.54 -12.43
N LEU A 206 15.48 2.14 -13.15
CA LEU A 206 16.76 1.54 -13.51
C LEU A 206 17.74 1.37 -12.33
N THR A 207 17.47 1.95 -11.17
CA THR A 207 18.27 1.74 -9.96
C THR A 207 18.11 0.29 -9.46
N PRO A 208 19.17 -0.35 -8.91
CA PRO A 208 19.08 -1.71 -8.35
C PRO A 208 17.93 -1.87 -7.34
N GLU A 209 17.22 -2.99 -7.40
CA GLU A 209 16.28 -3.37 -6.35
C GLU A 209 17.05 -3.91 -5.14
N THR A 210 17.11 -3.14 -4.06
CA THR A 210 17.57 -3.67 -2.76
C THR A 210 16.61 -4.76 -2.29
N ALA A 211 17.12 -5.98 -2.13
CA ALA A 211 16.40 -7.01 -1.40
C ALA A 211 16.10 -6.48 0.01
N SER A 212 14.83 -6.51 0.42
CA SER A 212 14.45 -6.12 1.78
C SER A 212 15.28 -6.96 2.76
N PRO A 213 16.08 -6.36 3.66
CA PRO A 213 16.94 -7.13 4.55
C PRO A 213 16.04 -8.07 5.36
N ALA A 214 16.33 -9.37 5.26
CA ALA A 214 15.64 -10.37 6.06
C ALA A 214 15.79 -9.98 7.54
N PRO A 215 14.75 -10.12 8.37
CA PRO A 215 14.90 -9.88 9.80
C PRO A 215 16.07 -10.72 10.31
N PRO A 216 16.97 -10.15 11.15
CA PRO A 216 18.16 -10.86 11.58
C PRO A 216 17.75 -12.22 12.19
N PRO A 217 18.51 -13.30 11.91
CA PRO A 217 18.18 -14.60 12.45
C PRO A 217 18.06 -14.45 13.96
N ARG A 218 16.88 -14.76 14.50
CA ARG A 218 16.67 -14.77 15.96
C ARG A 218 17.74 -15.69 16.52
N ALA A 219 18.66 -15.12 17.30
CA ALA A 219 19.69 -15.91 17.97
C ALA A 219 18.98 -16.98 18.79
N ASP A 220 19.18 -18.24 18.41
CA ASP A 220 18.53 -19.39 19.02
C ASP A 220 19.17 -19.64 20.39
N GLY A 221 18.78 -18.80 21.36
CA GLY A 221 19.12 -18.92 22.76
C GLY A 221 18.39 -20.11 23.35
N GLY A 222 18.93 -21.31 23.08
CA GLY A 222 18.26 -22.58 23.27
C GLY A 222 17.58 -22.74 24.64
N ARG A 223 16.25 -22.91 24.60
CA ARG A 223 15.47 -23.53 25.68
C ARG A 223 14.41 -24.43 25.06
N PRO A 224 14.46 -25.76 25.27
CA PRO A 224 13.45 -26.67 24.73
C PRO A 224 12.12 -26.48 25.48
N MET A 225 11.24 -25.65 24.91
CA MET A 225 9.88 -25.42 25.41
C MET A 225 8.98 -26.61 25.02
N HIS A 226 9.07 -27.69 25.81
CA HIS A 226 8.30 -28.92 25.62
C HIS A 226 6.80 -28.69 25.89
N HIS A 227 6.09 -28.11 24.91
CA HIS A 227 4.63 -28.04 24.92
C HIS A 227 4.04 -29.43 24.64
N GLN A 228 3.86 -30.21 25.71
CA GLN A 228 3.00 -31.38 25.68
C GLN A 228 1.59 -30.96 25.24
N ARG A 229 1.11 -31.52 24.12
CA ARG A 229 -0.30 -31.42 23.75
C ARG A 229 -1.10 -32.31 24.70
N SER A 230 -1.86 -31.70 25.61
CA SER A 230 -2.79 -32.41 26.49
C SER A 230 -3.87 -33.14 25.65
N PRO A 231 -4.03 -34.47 25.77
CA PRO A 231 -5.08 -35.19 25.08
C PRO A 231 -6.42 -35.07 25.83
N SER A 232 -7.48 -34.74 25.10
CA SER A 232 -8.84 -34.63 25.62
C SER A 232 -9.35 -35.97 26.18
N LYS A 233 -9.49 -36.09 27.50
CA LYS A 233 -10.15 -37.25 28.13
C LYS A 233 -11.67 -37.10 28.03
N VAL A 234 -12.26 -37.75 27.04
CA VAL A 234 -13.70 -38.05 27.00
C VAL A 234 -14.01 -39.07 28.10
N ALA A 235 -14.52 -38.59 29.24
CA ALA A 235 -14.94 -39.44 30.34
C ALA A 235 -16.36 -39.96 30.12
N ARG A 236 -16.45 -41.19 29.62
CA ARG A 236 -17.67 -42.00 29.53
C ARG A 236 -18.18 -42.36 30.93
N VAL A 237 -19.37 -41.92 31.30
CA VAL A 237 -20.13 -42.43 32.46
C VAL A 237 -21.42 -43.08 31.95
N LEU A 238 -21.73 -44.26 32.48
CA LEU A 238 -22.83 -45.13 32.06
C LEU A 238 -23.83 -45.29 33.21
N GLY A 239 -25.13 -45.19 32.92
CA GLY A 239 -26.24 -45.61 33.81
C GLY A 239 -26.61 -44.63 34.94
N GLY A 240 -27.89 -44.48 35.30
CA GLY A 240 -29.10 -45.07 34.70
C GLY A 240 -30.38 -44.82 35.53
N ALA A 241 -31.51 -45.28 34.99
CA ALA A 241 -32.86 -45.35 35.59
C ALA A 241 -33.64 -44.03 35.85
N GLY A 242 -34.93 -44.02 35.47
CA GLY A 242 -35.91 -43.01 35.94
C GLY A 242 -36.86 -42.36 34.90
N GLY A 243 -37.66 -43.15 34.17
CA GLY A 243 -38.92 -42.63 33.58
C GLY A 243 -40.11 -42.80 34.56
N PRO A 244 -41.39 -42.53 34.20
CA PRO A 244 -41.93 -42.27 32.85
C PRO A 244 -42.98 -41.12 32.75
N GLY A 245 -43.55 -40.86 31.55
CA GLY A 245 -44.90 -40.24 31.44
C GLY A 245 -45.29 -39.52 30.12
N GLY A 246 -46.18 -40.13 29.31
CA GLY A 246 -46.92 -39.52 28.16
C GLY A 246 -46.21 -39.61 26.79
N LYS A 247 -46.70 -40.29 25.73
CA LYS A 247 -47.97 -40.17 24.97
C LYS A 247 -48.22 -38.75 24.42
N ALA A 248 -48.64 -38.48 23.18
CA ALA A 248 -49.05 -39.28 22.00
C ALA A 248 -49.23 -38.33 20.77
N ASP A 249 -49.41 -38.69 19.49
CA ASP A 249 -49.14 -39.88 18.63
C ASP A 249 -49.38 -39.45 17.13
N GLY A 250 -48.91 -40.19 16.11
CA GLY A 250 -49.28 -40.00 14.68
C GLY A 250 -48.11 -39.65 13.70
N ARG A 251 -47.50 -40.56 12.92
CA ARG A 251 -47.97 -41.37 11.76
C ARG A 251 -47.67 -40.69 10.40
N GLU A 252 -46.64 -41.16 9.66
CA GLU A 252 -46.69 -41.94 8.36
C GLU A 252 -47.43 -41.21 7.20
N THR A 253 -47.02 -41.16 5.92
CA THR A 253 -46.23 -42.02 4.99
C THR A 253 -45.71 -41.13 3.82
N ALA A 254 -44.49 -41.23 3.29
CA ALA A 254 -43.93 -42.17 2.29
C ALA A 254 -44.25 -41.90 0.79
N SER A 255 -43.19 -41.90 -0.06
CA SER A 255 -43.17 -41.93 -1.56
C SER A 255 -43.72 -40.72 -2.34
N SER A 256 -43.28 -40.39 -3.58
CA SER A 256 -42.23 -40.95 -4.47
C SER A 256 -41.85 -40.00 -5.63
N ASN A 257 -40.68 -40.24 -6.26
CA ASN A 257 -40.23 -39.92 -7.64
C ASN A 257 -40.46 -38.53 -8.30
N GLY A 258 -39.40 -37.96 -8.91
CA GLY A 258 -39.50 -36.75 -9.75
C GLY A 258 -38.18 -36.23 -10.38
N SER A 259 -37.53 -37.07 -11.20
CA SER A 259 -36.40 -36.84 -12.14
C SER A 259 -35.79 -35.44 -12.40
N ASN A 260 -34.44 -35.42 -12.44
CA ASN A 260 -33.52 -34.74 -13.39
C ASN A 260 -33.76 -33.27 -13.81
N ASN A 261 -32.74 -32.42 -13.57
CA ASN A 261 -31.74 -32.17 -14.62
C ASN A 261 -30.41 -31.55 -14.12
N ASN A 262 -29.33 -32.27 -14.40
CA ASN A 262 -28.06 -31.83 -14.99
C ASN A 262 -27.50 -30.42 -14.73
N ASN A 263 -26.30 -30.39 -14.14
CA ASN A 263 -25.14 -29.80 -14.82
C ASN A 263 -23.83 -30.55 -14.44
N ASN A 264 -23.47 -31.53 -15.29
CA ASN A 264 -22.09 -31.97 -15.52
C ASN A 264 -21.25 -30.77 -16.05
N ASN A 265 -19.91 -30.72 -16.02
CA ASN A 265 -18.85 -31.65 -15.60
C ASN A 265 -17.64 -30.74 -15.20
N ASN A 266 -16.77 -31.05 -14.23
CA ASN A 266 -15.58 -31.94 -14.34
C ASN A 266 -14.55 -31.47 -15.40
N ASN A 267 -13.22 -31.56 -15.20
CA ASN A 267 -12.47 -32.20 -14.12
C ASN A 267 -10.96 -31.78 -14.14
N ASN A 268 -10.17 -32.43 -13.26
CA ASN A 268 -8.72 -32.69 -13.31
C ASN A 268 -7.80 -31.56 -12.81
N ASN A 269 -7.53 -31.44 -11.51
CA ASN A 269 -6.67 -32.34 -10.71
C ASN A 269 -5.32 -32.68 -11.39
N SER A 270 -4.22 -32.16 -10.84
CA SER A 270 -3.08 -33.01 -10.50
C SER A 270 -2.43 -32.53 -9.21
N SER A 271 -2.33 -33.44 -8.25
CA SER A 271 -1.74 -33.21 -6.93
C SER A 271 -0.32 -33.78 -6.91
N SER A 272 0.67 -32.94 -6.63
CA SER A 272 2.05 -33.34 -6.39
C SER A 272 2.48 -32.94 -4.98
N ARG A 273 3.19 -33.83 -4.29
CA ARG A 273 3.55 -33.72 -2.86
C ARG A 273 4.49 -32.53 -2.59
N PRO A 274 4.40 -31.85 -1.44
CA PRO A 274 5.42 -30.90 -1.00
C PRO A 274 6.67 -31.65 -0.52
N GLY A 275 7.78 -31.46 -1.22
CA GLY A 275 9.09 -31.98 -0.83
C GLY A 275 9.96 -30.90 -0.22
N SER A 276 10.23 -31.00 1.09
CA SER A 276 11.42 -30.46 1.78
C SER A 276 12.05 -29.16 1.21
N GLU A 277 11.42 -28.01 1.45
CA GLU A 277 12.06 -26.72 1.18
C GLU A 277 13.14 -26.41 2.22
N GLY A 278 14.39 -26.27 1.76
CA GLY A 278 15.48 -25.72 2.57
C GLY A 278 15.41 -24.19 2.66
N PRO A 279 16.05 -23.57 3.67
CA PRO A 279 15.96 -22.13 3.89
C PRO A 279 16.82 -21.34 2.89
N GLY A 280 16.21 -20.87 1.79
CA GLY A 280 16.89 -20.07 0.75
C GLY A 280 16.03 -19.07 -0.03
N GLY A 281 14.74 -18.90 0.31
CA GLY A 281 13.76 -18.11 -0.45
C GLY A 281 13.82 -16.59 -0.24
N GLY A 282 14.98 -15.95 -0.43
CA GLY A 282 15.14 -14.49 -0.29
C GLY A 282 15.08 -13.66 -1.57
N SER A 283 15.24 -14.29 -2.74
CA SER A 283 15.64 -13.61 -3.99
C SER A 283 14.62 -13.67 -5.14
N ALA A 284 13.45 -14.29 -4.94
CA ALA A 284 12.56 -14.69 -6.05
C ALA A 284 11.81 -13.55 -6.77
N ASN A 285 12.00 -12.29 -6.38
CA ASN A 285 11.15 -11.17 -6.81
C ASN A 285 11.91 -9.88 -7.17
N THR A 286 13.21 -9.83 -6.89
CA THR A 286 14.06 -8.66 -7.15
C THR A 286 14.76 -8.80 -8.50
N LEU A 287 14.65 -7.81 -9.37
CA LEU A 287 15.34 -7.81 -10.66
C LEU A 287 16.65 -7.02 -10.63
N SER A 288 17.63 -7.54 -11.37
CA SER A 288 18.88 -6.85 -11.68
C SER A 288 18.66 -5.68 -12.65
N VAL A 289 19.59 -4.72 -12.65
CA VAL A 289 19.58 -3.59 -13.60
C VAL A 289 19.60 -4.08 -15.06
N ALA A 290 20.26 -5.21 -15.34
CA ALA A 290 20.31 -5.79 -16.68
C ALA A 290 18.95 -6.32 -17.15
N GLU A 291 18.17 -6.96 -16.27
CA GLU A 291 16.81 -7.41 -16.59
C GLU A 291 15.87 -6.20 -16.76
N LYS A 292 15.95 -5.21 -15.86
CA LYS A 292 15.19 -3.97 -15.98
C LYS A 292 15.50 -3.20 -17.27
N LYS A 293 16.78 -3.14 -17.68
CA LYS A 293 17.20 -2.57 -18.96
C LYS A 293 16.45 -3.23 -20.13
N GLN A 294 16.35 -4.56 -20.15
CA GLN A 294 15.61 -5.29 -21.20
C GLN A 294 14.09 -4.99 -21.20
N PHE A 295 13.49 -4.56 -20.09
CA PHE A 295 12.10 -4.09 -20.08
C PHE A 295 11.98 -2.68 -20.69
N VAL A 296 12.88 -1.75 -20.37
CA VAL A 296 12.80 -0.38 -20.90
C VAL A 296 13.25 -0.31 -22.38
N ASP A 297 14.29 -1.05 -22.78
CA ASP A 297 14.80 -1.08 -24.16
C ASP A 297 13.75 -1.56 -25.17
N ARG A 298 12.79 -2.40 -24.74
CA ARG A 298 11.64 -2.82 -25.56
C ARG A 298 10.78 -1.65 -26.04
N TYR A 299 10.75 -0.55 -25.28
CA TYR A 299 9.89 0.60 -25.58
C TYR A 299 10.67 1.90 -25.89
N LEU A 300 11.93 2.01 -25.44
CA LEU A 300 12.86 3.12 -25.67
C LEU A 300 14.28 2.62 -26.06
N PRO A 301 14.43 1.96 -27.23
CA PRO A 301 15.72 1.40 -27.64
C PRO A 301 16.81 2.47 -27.75
N GLY A 302 17.97 2.21 -27.15
CA GLY A 302 19.16 3.07 -27.19
C GLY A 302 19.17 4.25 -26.20
N VAL A 303 18.01 4.64 -25.66
CA VAL A 303 17.93 5.70 -24.62
C VAL A 303 18.43 5.18 -23.27
N VAL A 304 18.25 3.90 -22.99
CA VAL A 304 18.57 3.31 -21.68
C VAL A 304 20.06 3.31 -21.39
N ASP A 305 20.90 3.14 -22.41
CA ASP A 305 22.36 3.19 -22.27
C ASP A 305 22.86 4.59 -21.89
N GLU A 306 22.23 5.66 -22.42
CA GLU A 306 22.52 7.03 -22.02
C GLU A 306 22.07 7.30 -20.57
N LEU A 307 20.86 6.86 -20.20
CA LEU A 307 20.35 7.00 -18.84
C LEU A 307 21.21 6.25 -17.81
N LEU A 308 21.69 5.04 -18.12
CA LEU A 308 22.57 4.30 -17.22
C LEU A 308 23.94 4.98 -17.06
N LYS A 309 24.51 5.50 -18.16
CA LYS A 309 25.75 6.28 -18.13
C LYS A 309 25.63 7.55 -17.29
N ASP A 310 24.52 8.27 -17.39
CA ASP A 310 24.25 9.45 -16.56
C ASP A 310 24.05 9.05 -15.08
N LEU A 311 23.39 7.94 -14.80
CA LEU A 311 23.21 7.41 -13.44
C LEU A 311 24.57 7.08 -12.78
N ASP A 312 25.48 6.43 -13.50
CA ASP A 312 26.84 6.12 -13.04
C ASP A 312 27.71 7.38 -12.86
N THR A 313 27.55 8.37 -13.75
CA THR A 313 28.33 9.61 -13.76
C THR A 313 27.93 10.54 -12.61
N TYR A 314 26.62 10.78 -12.42
CA TYR A 314 26.11 11.77 -11.48
C TYR A 314 25.71 11.18 -10.12
N LYS A 315 25.50 9.86 -10.03
CA LYS A 315 25.04 9.15 -8.82
C LYS A 315 23.92 9.89 -8.08
N PRO A 316 22.81 10.26 -8.76
CA PRO A 316 21.85 11.25 -8.27
C PRO A 316 21.17 10.90 -6.94
N PHE A 317 21.17 9.62 -6.54
CA PHE A 317 20.59 9.14 -5.29
C PHE A 317 21.60 8.96 -4.14
N GLY A 318 22.87 9.34 -4.31
CA GLY A 318 23.83 9.58 -3.21
C GLY A 318 24.08 8.42 -2.22
N GLY A 319 23.81 7.16 -2.61
CA GLY A 319 23.89 6.00 -1.71
C GLY A 319 22.72 5.88 -0.71
N VAL A 320 21.69 6.72 -0.82
CA VAL A 320 20.51 6.73 0.08
C VAL A 320 19.54 5.56 -0.20
N LEU A 321 19.73 4.86 -1.32
CA LEU A 321 19.00 3.66 -1.72
C LEU A 321 19.81 2.36 -1.48
N GLY A 322 20.75 2.37 -0.53
CA GLY A 322 21.60 1.24 -0.14
C GLY A 322 21.43 0.85 1.32
#